data_AF-S0EZQ6-F1
#
_entry.id   AF-S0EZQ6-F1
#
_cell.length_a   1.000
_cell.length_b   1.000
_cell.length_c   1.000
_cell.angle_alpha   90.00
_cell.angle_beta   90.00
_cell.angle_gamma   90.00
#
_symmetry.space_group_name_H-M   'P 1'
#
loop_
_entity.id
_entity.type
_entity.pdbx_description
1 polymer ?
#
loop_
_entity_poly.entity_id
_entity_poly.type
_entity_poly.pdbx_seq_one_letter_code
_entity_poly.pdbx_strand_id
1 'polypeptide(L)'
;MFDWNRPLPQERLEALIEEIAQWVHRRQLHVPAIMLLEMHKPISFFVGQGIVFSATLLAPLFGVQKVQELSWLLENRDNVEQLIQRIEALAAASNAEAPEGEKHASCQ
;
A
#
# COMPACT_ATOMS: atom_id res chain seq x y z
N MET A 1 0.56 26.73 1.23
CA MET A 1 -0.42 26.53 2.32
C MET A 1 -0.85 25.08 2.24
N PHE A 2 -0.59 24.30 3.29
CA PHE A 2 -0.86 22.85 3.34
C PHE A 2 -2.34 22.63 3.65
N ASP A 3 -2.98 21.72 2.93
CA ASP A 3 -4.43 21.53 3.02
C ASP A 3 -4.75 20.05 3.24
N TRP A 4 -4.61 19.64 4.51
CA TRP A 4 -4.89 18.28 4.99
C TRP A 4 -6.34 17.84 4.74
N ASN A 5 -7.22 18.79 4.45
CA ASN A 5 -8.65 18.56 4.29
C ASN A 5 -9.08 18.48 2.83
N ARG A 6 -8.14 18.54 1.87
CA ARG A 6 -8.47 18.42 0.46
C ARG A 6 -8.72 16.95 0.10
N PRO A 7 -9.89 16.59 -0.44
CA PRO A 7 -10.13 15.24 -0.93
C PRO A 7 -9.20 14.93 -2.11
N LEU A 8 -8.61 13.73 -2.10
CA LEU A 8 -7.77 13.26 -3.19
C LEU A 8 -8.66 12.91 -4.39
N PRO A 9 -8.38 13.42 -5.61
CA PRO A 9 -9.11 13.02 -6.79
C PRO A 9 -9.01 11.51 -7.01
N GLN A 10 -10.11 10.88 -7.42
CA GLN A 10 -10.20 9.43 -7.58
C GLN A 10 -9.08 8.86 -8.49
N GLU A 11 -8.80 9.52 -9.62
CA GLU A 11 -7.71 9.13 -10.52
C GLU A 11 -6.34 9.15 -9.83
N ARG A 12 -6.09 10.15 -8.95
CA ARG A 12 -4.83 10.24 -8.20
C ARG A 12 -4.75 9.17 -7.12
N LEU A 13 -5.87 8.84 -6.48
CA LEU A 13 -5.94 7.74 -5.52
C LEU A 13 -5.59 6.41 -6.18
N GLU A 14 -6.19 6.10 -7.33
CA GLU A 14 -5.93 4.87 -8.08
C GLU A 14 -4.47 4.80 -8.52
N ALA A 15 -3.91 5.90 -9.03
CA ALA A 15 -2.50 5.98 -9.37
C ALA A 15 -1.59 5.75 -8.14
N LEU A 16 -1.94 6.33 -7.00
CA LEU A 16 -1.19 6.16 -5.75
C LEU A 16 -1.23 4.71 -5.26
N ILE A 17 -2.40 4.07 -5.31
CA ILE A 17 -2.56 2.65 -4.97
C ILE A 17 -1.66 1.79 -5.85
N GLU A 18 -1.67 2.02 -7.17
CA GLU A 18 -0.83 1.30 -8.12
C GLU A 18 0.66 1.53 -7.83
N GLU A 19 1.08 2.79 -7.62
CA GLU A 19 2.46 3.16 -7.31
C GLU A 19 2.98 2.42 -6.07
N ILE A 20 2.18 2.38 -4.99
CA ILE A 20 2.52 1.71 -3.73
C ILE A 20 2.53 0.19 -3.93
N ALA A 21 1.49 -0.39 -4.54
CA ALA A 21 1.40 -1.83 -4.74
C ALA A 21 2.57 -2.36 -5.58
N GLN A 22 2.95 -1.65 -6.64
CA GLN A 22 4.12 -1.97 -7.45
C GLN A 22 5.44 -1.82 -6.68
N TRP A 23 5.55 -0.80 -5.83
CA TRP A 23 6.72 -0.61 -4.97
C TRP A 23 6.90 -1.75 -3.97
N VAL A 24 5.80 -2.23 -3.36
CA VAL A 24 5.76 -3.39 -2.47
C VAL A 24 6.13 -4.67 -3.22
N HIS A 25 5.52 -4.87 -4.39
CA HIS A 25 5.76 -6.07 -5.21
C HIS A 25 7.21 -6.19 -5.67
N ARG A 26 7.81 -5.11 -6.18
CA ARG A 26 9.23 -5.09 -6.59
C ARG A 26 10.21 -5.40 -5.44
N ARG A 27 9.79 -5.22 -4.19
CA ARG A 27 10.61 -5.49 -2.99
C ARG A 27 10.25 -6.81 -2.31
N GLN A 28 9.30 -7.57 -2.85
CA GLN A 28 8.81 -8.82 -2.27
C GLN A 28 8.31 -8.64 -0.83
N LEU A 29 7.71 -7.49 -0.53
CA LEU A 29 7.23 -7.12 0.81
C LEU A 29 5.72 -7.39 0.98
N HIS A 30 5.12 -8.26 0.18
CA HIS A 30 3.67 -8.47 0.16
C HIS A 30 3.11 -8.85 1.53
N VAL A 31 3.67 -9.89 2.15
CA VAL A 31 3.23 -10.40 3.45
C VAL A 31 3.35 -9.35 4.57
N PRO A 32 4.52 -8.71 4.81
CA PRO A 32 4.63 -7.69 5.84
C PRO A 32 3.80 -6.44 5.53
N ALA A 33 3.62 -6.07 4.26
CA ALA A 33 2.79 -4.93 3.87
C ALA A 33 1.30 -5.19 4.15
N ILE A 34 0.76 -6.34 3.73
CA ILE A 34 -0.64 -6.71 3.98
C ILE A 34 -0.90 -6.79 5.48
N MET A 35 -0.02 -7.45 6.25
CA MET A 35 -0.17 -7.55 7.69
C MET A 35 -0.18 -6.17 8.36
N LEU A 36 0.73 -5.27 7.97
CA LEU A 36 0.76 -3.91 8.49
C LEU A 36 -0.54 -3.15 8.15
N LEU A 37 -0.99 -3.22 6.90
CA LEU A 37 -2.21 -2.54 6.43
C LEU A 37 -3.46 -3.06 7.13
N GLU A 38 -3.61 -4.38 7.30
CA GLU A 38 -4.70 -5.02 8.06
C GLU A 38 -4.74 -4.54 9.51
N MET A 39 -3.59 -4.50 10.18
CA MET A 39 -3.50 -4.01 11.56
C MET A 39 -3.89 -2.53 11.69
N HIS A 40 -3.75 -1.74 10.63
CA HIS A 40 -4.07 -0.31 10.62
C HIS A 40 -5.52 0.01 10.18
N LYS A 41 -6.29 -0.95 9.63
CA LYS A 41 -7.72 -0.75 9.34
C LYS A 41 -8.57 -0.22 10.51
N PRO A 42 -8.42 -0.67 11.78
CA PRO A 42 -9.16 -0.07 12.90
C PRO A 42 -8.69 1.35 13.23
N ILE A 43 -7.44 1.70 12.89
CA ILE A 43 -6.87 3.02 13.19
C ILE A 43 -7.54 4.10 12.36
N SER A 44 -7.95 3.82 11.11
CA SER A 44 -8.75 4.72 10.26
C SER A 44 -10.00 5.26 10.98
N PHE A 45 -10.60 4.47 11.89
CA PHE A 45 -11.74 4.90 12.71
C PHE A 45 -11.37 5.90 13.83
N PHE A 46 -10.12 5.90 14.30
CA PHE A 46 -9.62 6.72 15.41
C PHE A 46 -8.88 8.01 14.97
N VAL A 47 -8.86 8.33 13.67
CA VAL A 47 -8.10 9.46 13.10
C VAL A 47 -8.76 10.84 13.36
N GLY A 48 -9.78 10.94 14.22
CA GLY A 48 -10.41 12.22 14.54
C GLY A 48 -9.50 13.26 15.23
N GLN A 49 -8.37 12.85 15.83
CA GLN A 49 -7.41 13.75 16.51
C GLN A 49 -5.91 13.43 16.29
N GLY A 50 -5.57 12.40 15.50
CA GLY A 50 -4.19 11.87 15.39
C GLY A 50 -3.32 12.38 14.23
N ILE A 51 -3.92 13.03 13.22
CA ILE A 51 -3.23 13.42 11.96
C ILE A 51 -2.00 14.31 12.19
N VAL A 52 -2.06 15.20 13.19
CA VAL A 52 -0.98 16.19 13.45
C VAL A 52 0.32 15.51 13.93
N PHE A 53 0.22 14.37 14.61
CA PHE A 53 1.39 13.66 15.13
C PHE A 53 2.14 12.90 14.03
N SER A 54 1.42 12.24 13.13
CA SER A 54 1.99 11.46 12.01
C SER A 54 2.73 12.34 11.00
N ALA A 55 2.22 13.54 10.73
CA ALA A 55 2.83 14.49 9.80
C ALA A 55 4.23 14.97 10.25
N THR A 56 4.42 15.16 11.55
CA THR A 56 5.68 15.69 12.13
C THR A 56 6.82 14.67 12.03
N LEU A 57 6.50 13.37 12.08
CA LEU A 57 7.51 12.30 12.05
C LEU A 57 7.89 11.89 10.63
N LEU A 58 6.93 11.88 9.70
CA LEU A 58 7.11 11.30 8.36
C LEU A 58 7.50 12.31 7.27
N ALA A 59 7.18 13.60 7.46
CA ALA A 59 7.48 14.66 6.49
C ALA A 59 8.98 14.77 6.08
N PRO A 60 9.96 14.64 6.99
CA PRO A 60 11.37 14.71 6.63
C PRO A 60 11.85 13.50 5.81
N LEU A 61 11.19 12.35 5.94
CA LEU A 61 11.63 11.08 5.33
C LEU A 61 11.04 10.87 3.92
N PHE A 62 9.79 11.30 3.69
CA PHE A 62 9.05 10.97 2.46
C PHE A 62 8.60 12.19 1.65
N GLY A 63 8.75 13.40 2.19
CA GLY A 63 8.24 14.64 1.59
C GLY A 63 6.76 14.87 1.91
N VAL A 64 6.43 16.12 2.22
CA VAL A 64 5.11 16.56 2.73
C VAL A 64 3.93 16.25 1.79
N GLN A 65 4.11 16.29 0.46
CA GLN A 65 3.05 15.93 -0.48
C GLN A 65 2.70 14.43 -0.40
N LYS A 66 3.71 13.55 -0.46
CA LYS A 66 3.48 12.10 -0.43
C LYS A 66 2.86 11.65 0.89
N VAL A 67 3.27 12.28 2.00
CA VAL A 67 2.69 12.01 3.32
C VAL A 67 1.22 12.43 3.38
N GLN A 68 0.82 13.53 2.75
CA GLN A 68 -0.59 13.93 2.68
C GLN A 68 -1.42 12.93 1.87
N GLU A 69 -0.95 12.56 0.68
CA GLU A 69 -1.67 11.61 -0.18
C GLU A 69 -1.79 10.24 0.51
N LEU A 70 -0.72 9.78 1.17
CA LEU A 70 -0.73 8.55 1.95
C LEU A 70 -1.66 8.65 3.16
N SER A 71 -1.69 9.79 3.86
CA SER A 71 -2.61 10.01 4.98
C SER A 71 -4.06 9.88 4.54
N TRP A 72 -4.41 10.47 3.39
CA TRP A 72 -5.76 10.40 2.84
C TRP A 72 -6.14 8.97 2.42
N LEU A 73 -5.20 8.24 1.81
CA LEU A 73 -5.39 6.82 1.48
C LEU A 73 -5.62 5.97 2.75
N LEU A 74 -4.86 6.22 3.82
CA LEU A 74 -4.95 5.44 5.06
C LEU A 74 -6.14 5.81 5.95
N GLU A 75 -6.70 7.01 5.80
CA GLU A 75 -7.85 7.48 6.59
C GLU A 75 -9.16 6.78 6.22
N ASN A 76 -9.30 6.32 4.98
CA ASN A 76 -10.48 5.58 4.52
C ASN A 76 -10.19 4.08 4.45
N ARG A 77 -10.93 3.29 5.23
CA ARG A 77 -10.84 1.83 5.25
C ARG A 77 -11.01 1.20 3.87
N ASP A 78 -11.89 1.73 3.03
CA ASP A 78 -12.15 1.16 1.70
C ASP A 78 -10.96 1.40 0.74
N ASN A 79 -10.21 2.48 0.93
CA ASN A 79 -8.99 2.74 0.17
C ASN A 79 -7.85 1.81 0.60
N VAL A 80 -7.74 1.56 1.91
CA VAL A 80 -6.79 0.58 2.46
C VAL A 80 -7.10 -0.83 1.95
N GLU A 81 -8.38 -1.20 1.91
CA GLU A 81 -8.85 -2.47 1.35
C GLU A 81 -8.46 -2.62 -0.13
N GLN A 82 -8.71 -1.59 -0.95
CA GLN A 82 -8.31 -1.59 -2.36
C GLN A 82 -6.79 -1.75 -2.54
N LEU A 83 -5.98 -1.12 -1.68
CA LEU A 83 -4.53 -1.29 -1.70
C LEU A 83 -4.10 -2.73 -1.37
N ILE A 84 -4.68 -3.33 -0.33
CA ILE A 84 -4.40 -4.72 0.05
C ILE A 84 -4.73 -5.67 -1.10
N GLN A 85 -5.94 -5.58 -1.65
CA GLN A 85 -6.38 -6.41 -2.78
C GLN A 85 -5.45 -6.27 -3.99
N ARG A 86 -4.96 -5.06 -4.26
CA ARG A 86 -4.02 -4.82 -5.35
C ARG A 86 -2.66 -5.48 -5.11
N ILE A 87 -2.13 -5.41 -3.89
CA ILE A 87 -0.89 -6.09 -3.49
C ILE A 87 -1.05 -7.61 -3.60
N GLU A 88 -2.17 -8.16 -3.16
CA GLU A 88 -2.50 -9.59 -3.28
C GLU A 88 -2.57 -10.05 -4.74
N ALA A 89 -3.22 -9.27 -5.61
CA ALA A 89 -3.31 -9.57 -7.04
C ALA A 89 -1.92 -9.64 -7.69
N LEU A 90 -1.01 -8.71 -7.35
CA LEU A 90 0.38 -8.73 -7.84
C LEU A 90 1.17 -9.93 -7.28
N ALA A 91 0.95 -10.28 -6.02
CA ALA A 91 1.57 -11.45 -5.40
C ALA A 91 1.14 -12.74 -6.12
N ALA A 92 -0.17 -12.91 -6.35
CA ALA A 92 -0.75 -14.07 -7.00
C ALA A 92 -0.27 -14.23 -8.45
N ALA A 93 -0.23 -13.15 -9.23
CA ALA A 93 0.30 -13.16 -10.59
C ALA A 93 1.76 -13.65 -10.63
N SER A 94 2.62 -13.09 -9.77
CA SER A 94 4.04 -13.48 -9.71
C SER A 94 4.29 -14.95 -9.36
N ASN A 95 3.40 -15.57 -8.58
CA ASN A 95 3.49 -16.98 -8.24
C ASN A 95 2.98 -17.89 -9.37
N ALA A 96 2.06 -17.40 -10.21
CA ALA A 96 1.56 -18.13 -11.37
C ALA A 96 2.57 -18.16 -12.54
N GLU A 97 3.51 -17.21 -12.57
CA GLU A 97 4.52 -17.06 -13.62
C GLU A 97 5.85 -17.80 -13.34
N ALA A 98 6.00 -18.46 -12.18
CA ALA A 98 7.17 -19.28 -11.90
C ALA A 98 7.13 -20.59 -12.72
N PRO A 99 8.10 -20.85 -13.63
CA PRO A 99 8.07 -21.99 -14.51
C PRO A 99 8.33 -23.31 -13.76
N GLU A 100 7.52 -24.31 -14.10
CA GLU A 100 7.77 -25.73 -13.87
C GLU A 100 9.05 -26.19 -14.61
N GLY A 101 10.21 -25.75 -14.17
CA GLY A 101 11.51 -26.25 -14.61
C GLY A 101 12.11 -27.15 -13.54
N GLU A 102 11.75 -28.43 -13.56
CA GLU A 102 12.54 -29.60 -13.09
C GLU A 102 11.60 -30.82 -12.97
N LYS A 103 11.12 -31.33 -14.11
CA LYS A 103 10.60 -32.70 -14.22
C LYS A 103 11.54 -33.45 -15.17
N HIS A 104 12.11 -34.55 -14.67
CA HIS A 104 12.87 -35.57 -15.42
C HIS A 104 14.28 -35.21 -15.94
N ALA A 105 15.30 -35.41 -15.10
CA ALA A 105 16.62 -35.86 -15.56
C ALA A 105 17.33 -36.70 -14.48
N SER A 106 16.75 -37.85 -14.11
CA SER A 106 17.49 -38.99 -13.55
C SER A 106 16.61 -40.23 -13.55
N CYS A 107 16.29 -40.73 -14.74
CA CYS A 107 15.98 -42.14 -14.96
C CYS A 107 16.17 -42.45 -16.45
N GLN A 108 17.42 -42.68 -16.84
CA GLN A 108 17.84 -43.52 -17.95
C GLN A 108 19.34 -43.78 -17.83
#